data_AF-A0A1H3E8N4-F1
#
_entry.id   AF-A0A1H3E8N4-F1
#
_cell.length_a   1.000
_cell.length_b   1.000
_cell.length_c   1.000
_cell.angle_alpha   90.00
_cell.angle_beta   90.00
_cell.angle_gamma   90.00
#
_symmetry.space_group_name_H-M   'P 1'
#
loop_
_entity.id
_entity.type
_entity.pdbx_description
1 polymer ?
#
loop_
_entity_poly.entity_id
_entity_poly.type
_entity_poly.pdbx_seq_one_letter_code
_entity_poly.pdbx_strand_id
1 'polypeptide(L)'
;MDRRWPRVDASGRWPDRSRFRTRINEDLLGTLLLAGLGTALSGIHLEHVVSHETFSPVVLLVGVIPLVVSLAVVAAALGLRTAAPRIPPGRVWWWAYGGAATMGAVASLVVFDQGIAVESVYETRYVLATVAAGGALGGTLVGIYDAQRVRRSRRIETIRGQSI
;
A
#
# COMPACT_ATOMS: atom_id res chain seq x y z
N MET A 1 -8.54 -45.16 -11.32
CA MET A 1 -7.81 -44.06 -10.64
C MET A 1 -7.15 -43.22 -11.72
N ASP A 2 -7.82 -42.16 -12.17
CA ASP A 2 -7.37 -41.37 -13.32
C ASP A 2 -6.33 -40.32 -12.91
N ARG A 3 -5.06 -40.63 -13.15
CA ARG A 3 -3.95 -39.67 -13.07
C ARG A 3 -4.04 -38.72 -14.26
N ARG A 4 -4.65 -37.54 -14.07
CA ARG A 4 -4.57 -36.44 -15.04
C ARG A 4 -3.14 -35.89 -15.05
N TRP A 5 -2.37 -36.24 -16.07
CA TRP A 5 -1.05 -35.69 -16.32
C TRP A 5 -1.14 -34.19 -16.66
N PRO A 6 -0.14 -33.37 -16.27
CA PRO A 6 -0.09 -31.97 -16.69
C PRO A 6 0.06 -31.92 -18.21
N ARG A 7 -0.91 -31.33 -18.90
CA ARG A 7 -0.80 -31.08 -20.35
C ARG A 7 0.34 -30.09 -20.57
N VAL A 8 1.39 -30.56 -21.23
CA VAL A 8 2.42 -29.71 -21.85
C VAL A 8 1.69 -28.77 -22.79
N ASP A 9 2.05 -27.48 -22.78
CA ASP A 9 1.45 -26.52 -23.71
C ASP A 9 1.75 -26.94 -25.17
N ALA A 10 0.97 -26.42 -26.13
CA ALA A 10 1.13 -26.76 -27.55
C ALA A 10 2.52 -26.41 -28.13
N SER A 11 3.40 -25.75 -27.35
CA SER A 11 4.77 -25.40 -27.72
C SER A 11 5.82 -26.43 -27.27
N GLY A 12 5.42 -27.50 -26.58
CA GLY A 12 6.34 -28.51 -26.06
C GLY A 12 7.26 -27.99 -24.94
N ARG A 13 7.04 -26.75 -24.47
CA ARG A 13 7.86 -26.11 -23.46
C ARG A 13 7.23 -26.37 -22.10
N TRP A 14 8.01 -26.95 -21.18
CA TRP A 14 7.56 -27.08 -19.80
C TRP A 14 7.26 -25.68 -19.23
N PRO A 15 6.14 -25.50 -18.49
CA PRO A 15 5.87 -24.25 -17.80
C PRO A 15 7.07 -23.88 -16.95
N ASP A 16 7.68 -22.73 -17.25
CA ASP A 16 8.85 -22.25 -16.53
C ASP A 16 8.48 -21.92 -15.09
N ARG A 17 8.67 -22.92 -14.21
CA ARG A 17 8.35 -22.84 -12.78
C ARG A 17 9.10 -21.70 -12.09
N SER A 18 10.23 -21.25 -12.64
CA SER A 18 11.01 -20.15 -12.07
C SER A 18 10.25 -18.81 -12.16
N ARG A 19 9.66 -18.51 -13.32
CA ARG A 19 8.84 -17.29 -13.55
C ARG A 19 7.57 -17.25 -12.71
N PHE A 20 6.99 -18.41 -12.41
CA PHE A 20 5.82 -18.51 -11.56
C PHE A 20 6.18 -18.22 -10.09
N ARG A 21 7.31 -18.75 -9.62
CA ARG A 21 7.80 -18.55 -8.26
C ARG A 21 8.24 -17.11 -8.00
N THR A 22 8.89 -16.46 -8.96
CA THR A 22 9.32 -15.05 -8.82
C THR A 22 8.12 -14.11 -8.69
N ARG A 23 7.08 -14.27 -9.52
CA ARG A 23 5.85 -13.47 -9.41
C ARG A 23 5.13 -13.63 -8.07
N ILE A 24 5.02 -14.87 -7.56
CA ILE A 24 4.39 -15.12 -6.26
C ILE A 24 5.16 -14.42 -5.14
N ASN A 25 6.50 -14.46 -5.18
CA ASN A 25 7.34 -13.82 -4.18
C ASN A 25 7.22 -12.29 -4.22
N GLU A 26 7.19 -11.69 -5.42
CA GLU A 26 7.01 -10.24 -5.60
C GLU A 26 5.63 -9.76 -5.13
N ASP A 27 4.57 -10.51 -5.44
CA ASP A 27 3.21 -10.20 -5.00
C ASP A 27 3.06 -10.32 -3.47
N LEU A 28 3.65 -11.36 -2.88
CA LEU A 28 3.67 -11.56 -1.43
C LEU A 28 4.44 -10.43 -0.74
N LEU A 29 5.64 -10.12 -1.23
CA LEU A 29 6.49 -9.07 -0.66
C LEU A 29 5.81 -7.70 -0.76
N GLY A 30 5.24 -7.35 -1.90
CA GLY A 30 4.48 -6.10 -2.05
C GLY A 30 3.28 -6.03 -1.11
N THR A 31 2.57 -7.14 -0.91
CA THR A 31 1.46 -7.21 0.05
C THR A 31 1.94 -7.01 1.49
N LEU A 32 3.00 -7.70 1.88
CA LEU A 32 3.57 -7.63 3.23
C LEU A 32 4.12 -6.23 3.53
N LEU A 33 4.79 -5.59 2.58
CA LEU A 33 5.27 -4.21 2.73
C LEU A 33 4.11 -3.24 2.90
N LEU A 34 3.09 -3.32 2.05
CA LEU A 34 1.93 -2.42 2.13
C LEU A 34 1.14 -2.63 3.43
N ALA A 35 0.89 -3.88 3.81
CA ALA A 35 0.24 -4.22 5.07
C ALA A 35 1.09 -3.78 6.28
N GLY A 36 2.41 -3.98 6.21
CA GLY A 36 3.36 -3.56 7.24
C GLY A 36 3.35 -2.05 7.45
N LEU A 37 3.35 -1.26 6.36
CA LEU A 37 3.24 0.20 6.43
C LEU A 37 1.94 0.64 7.13
N GLY A 38 0.79 0.13 6.67
CA GLY A 38 -0.51 0.47 7.27
C GLY A 38 -0.60 0.03 8.74
N THR A 39 -0.04 -1.13 9.08
CA THR A 39 -0.03 -1.66 10.46
C THR A 39 0.86 -0.81 11.37
N ALA A 40 2.06 -0.43 10.91
CA ALA A 40 2.97 0.42 11.68
C ALA A 40 2.34 1.79 11.99
N LEU A 41 1.73 2.43 10.99
CA LEU A 41 1.02 3.71 11.16
C LEU A 41 -0.19 3.56 12.08
N SER A 42 -0.97 2.48 11.92
CA SER A 42 -2.11 2.19 12.81
C SER A 42 -1.67 2.02 14.26
N GLY A 43 -0.53 1.36 14.51
CA GLY A 43 0.04 1.22 15.84
C GLY A 43 0.34 2.57 16.50
N ILE A 44 0.91 3.51 15.74
CA ILE A 44 1.18 4.87 16.22
C ILE A 44 -0.15 5.56 16.57
N HIS A 45 -1.13 5.58 15.67
CA HIS A 45 -2.40 6.28 15.95
C HIS A 45 -3.23 5.62 17.04
N LEU A 46 -3.17 4.29 17.17
CA LEU A 46 -3.82 3.58 18.27
C LEU A 46 -3.21 3.99 19.62
N GLU A 47 -1.89 4.02 19.72
CA GLU A 47 -1.16 4.51 20.91
C GLU A 47 -1.59 5.95 21.27
N HIS A 48 -1.74 6.82 20.28
CA HIS A 48 -2.23 8.19 20.50
C HIS A 48 -3.66 8.20 21.06
N VAL A 49 -4.57 7.41 20.48
CA VAL A 49 -5.98 7.38 20.91
C VAL A 49 -6.11 6.83 22.33
N VAL A 50 -5.39 5.76 22.66
CA VAL A 50 -5.51 5.10 23.99
C VAL A 50 -4.77 5.86 25.10
N SER A 51 -3.84 6.74 24.77
CA SER A 51 -3.15 7.58 25.75
C SER A 51 -3.99 8.76 26.25
N HIS A 52 -5.14 9.04 25.63
CA HIS A 52 -6.06 10.08 26.07
C HIS A 52 -7.15 9.50 26.97
N GLU A 53 -7.31 10.06 28.17
CA GLU A 53 -8.33 9.65 29.14
C GLU A 53 -9.75 10.08 28.75
N THR A 54 -9.86 11.19 28.00
CA THR A 54 -11.14 11.77 27.57
C THR A 54 -11.25 11.85 26.06
N PHE A 55 -12.40 11.44 25.53
CA PHE A 55 -12.68 11.55 24.10
C PHE A 55 -13.07 13.00 23.74
N SER A 56 -12.17 13.70 23.04
CA SER A 56 -12.39 15.07 22.56
C SER A 56 -12.45 15.12 21.03
N PRO A 57 -13.02 16.19 20.42
CA PRO A 57 -12.98 16.38 18.96
C PRO A 57 -11.57 16.36 18.37
N VAL A 58 -10.56 16.79 19.13
CA VAL A 58 -9.16 16.76 18.71
C VAL A 58 -8.64 15.32 18.62
N VAL A 59 -8.96 14.46 19.60
CA VAL A 59 -8.61 13.04 19.59
C VAL A 59 -9.26 12.32 18.41
N LEU A 60 -10.49 12.69 18.06
CA LEU A 60 -11.15 12.18 16.86
C LEU A 60 -10.38 12.57 15.59
N LEU A 61 -10.06 13.85 15.43
CA LEU A 61 -9.43 14.39 14.22
C LEU A 61 -7.98 13.92 14.01
N VAL A 62 -7.18 13.88 15.07
CA VAL A 62 -5.73 13.62 15.00
C VAL A 62 -5.37 12.18 15.40
N GLY A 63 -6.26 11.48 16.09
CA GLY A 63 -6.08 10.07 16.47
C GLY A 63 -6.91 9.11 15.62
N VAL A 64 -8.24 9.20 15.75
CA VAL A 64 -9.16 8.19 15.18
C VAL A 64 -9.19 8.23 13.66
N ILE A 65 -9.31 9.41 13.04
CA ILE A 65 -9.34 9.52 11.58
C ILE A 65 -8.04 8.97 10.95
N PRO A 66 -6.83 9.37 11.41
CA PRO A 66 -5.58 8.81 10.89
C PRO A 66 -5.42 7.30 11.15
N LEU A 67 -5.96 6.78 12.26
CA LEU A 67 -6.04 5.35 12.52
C LEU A 67 -6.88 4.65 11.44
N VAL A 68 -8.08 5.15 11.15
CA VAL A 68 -8.96 4.60 10.10
C VAL A 68 -8.29 4.65 8.73
N VAL A 69 -7.62 5.76 8.40
CA VAL A 69 -6.84 5.91 7.16
C VAL A 69 -5.74 4.87 7.08
N SER A 70 -5.01 4.64 8.17
CA SER A 70 -3.92 3.65 8.23
C SER A 70 -4.45 2.22 8.08
N LEU A 71 -5.58 1.91 8.71
CA LEU A 71 -6.27 0.63 8.55
C LEU A 71 -6.80 0.44 7.13
N ALA A 72 -7.22 1.50 6.45
CA ALA A 72 -7.63 1.43 5.05
C ALA A 72 -6.46 1.02 4.12
N VAL A 73 -5.22 1.40 4.45
CA VAL A 73 -4.01 0.92 3.72
C VAL A 73 -3.82 -0.59 3.94
N VAL A 74 -4.02 -1.09 5.17
CA VAL A 74 -3.98 -2.53 5.45
C VAL A 74 -5.09 -3.27 4.68
N ALA A 75 -6.31 -2.74 4.72
CA ALA A 75 -7.45 -3.29 4.00
C ALA A 75 -7.20 -3.31 2.48
N ALA A 76 -6.55 -2.28 1.92
CA ALA A 76 -6.15 -2.25 0.52
C ALA A 76 -5.12 -3.34 0.20
N ALA A 77 -4.12 -3.57 1.06
CA ALA A 77 -3.16 -4.66 0.86
C ALA A 77 -3.83 -6.04 0.80
N LEU A 78 -4.74 -6.31 1.74
CA LEU A 78 -5.51 -7.56 1.77
C LEU A 78 -6.46 -7.66 0.58
N GLY A 79 -7.14 -6.56 0.24
CA GLY A 79 -8.06 -6.48 -0.90
C GLY A 79 -7.36 -6.72 -2.24
N LEU A 80 -6.13 -6.23 -2.42
CA LEU A 80 -5.34 -6.48 -3.64
C LEU A 80 -5.00 -7.96 -3.82
N ARG A 81 -4.82 -8.69 -2.72
CA ARG A 81 -4.54 -10.14 -2.74
C ARG A 81 -5.78 -10.96 -3.11
N THR A 82 -6.97 -10.54 -2.68
CA THR A 82 -8.22 -11.27 -2.86
C THR A 82 -9.03 -10.83 -4.09
N ALA A 83 -8.84 -9.60 -4.58
CA ALA A 83 -9.59 -9.05 -5.70
C ALA A 83 -9.30 -9.77 -7.04
N ALA A 84 -10.36 -10.06 -7.78
CA ALA A 84 -10.30 -10.52 -9.16
C ALA A 84 -10.83 -9.41 -10.09
N PRO A 85 -10.10 -9.03 -11.16
CA PRO A 85 -8.78 -9.52 -11.59
C PRO A 85 -7.60 -8.96 -10.75
N ARG A 86 -6.63 -9.83 -10.42
CA ARG A 86 -5.47 -9.52 -9.55
C ARG A 86 -4.65 -8.31 -10.03
N ILE A 87 -4.68 -7.23 -9.28
CA ILE A 87 -3.76 -6.10 -9.44
C ILE A 87 -2.46 -6.47 -8.71
N PRO A 88 -1.28 -6.44 -9.37
CA PRO A 88 -0.02 -6.83 -8.73
C PRO A 88 0.32 -5.87 -7.57
N PRO A 89 0.41 -6.35 -6.31
CA PRO A 89 0.77 -5.50 -5.17
C PRO A 89 2.16 -4.88 -5.32
N GLY A 90 3.06 -5.55 -6.07
CA GLY A 90 4.44 -5.14 -6.32
C GLY A 90 4.63 -3.74 -6.91
N ARG A 91 3.63 -3.16 -7.59
CA ARG A 91 3.69 -1.76 -8.04
C ARG A 91 3.05 -0.78 -7.06
N VAL A 92 2.08 -1.22 -6.27
CA VAL A 92 1.29 -0.35 -5.39
C VAL A 92 2.09 0.08 -4.17
N TRP A 93 2.88 -0.83 -3.59
CA TRP A 93 3.61 -0.53 -2.36
C TRP A 93 4.64 0.59 -2.56
N TRP A 94 5.33 0.67 -3.70
CA TRP A 94 6.27 1.76 -3.96
C TRP A 94 5.60 3.13 -3.99
N TRP A 95 4.39 3.23 -4.55
CA TRP A 95 3.63 4.47 -4.52
C TRP A 95 3.16 4.82 -3.11
N ALA A 96 2.72 3.84 -2.32
CA ALA A 96 2.33 4.06 -0.93
C ALA A 96 3.50 4.56 -0.08
N TYR A 97 4.65 3.89 -0.14
CA TYR A 97 5.86 4.31 0.56
C TYR A 97 6.38 5.65 0.06
N GLY A 98 6.35 5.88 -1.26
CA GLY A 98 6.72 7.16 -1.86
C GLY A 98 5.85 8.30 -1.34
N GLY A 99 4.52 8.13 -1.35
CA GLY A 99 3.58 9.12 -0.82
C GLY A 99 3.79 9.36 0.68
N ALA A 100 3.95 8.31 1.47
CA ALA A 100 4.23 8.41 2.91
C ALA A 100 5.54 9.15 3.19
N ALA A 101 6.61 8.82 2.46
CA ALA A 101 7.93 9.44 2.61
C ALA A 101 7.92 10.91 2.17
N THR A 102 7.32 11.24 1.03
CA THR A 102 7.20 12.63 0.55
C THR A 102 6.42 13.47 1.54
N MET A 103 5.26 12.99 1.99
CA MET A 103 4.44 13.72 2.96
C MET A 103 5.13 13.82 4.32
N GLY A 104 5.76 12.75 4.80
CA GLY A 104 6.56 12.78 6.02
C GLY A 104 7.72 13.79 5.93
N ALA A 105 8.39 13.89 4.78
CA ALA A 105 9.45 14.87 4.56
C ALA A 105 8.91 16.30 4.58
N VAL A 106 7.77 16.55 3.93
CA VAL A 106 7.08 17.85 3.99
C VAL A 106 6.71 18.22 5.43
N ALA A 107 6.11 17.28 6.17
CA ALA A 107 5.77 17.48 7.58
C ALA A 107 7.01 17.75 8.43
N SER A 108 8.11 17.05 8.18
CA SER A 108 9.39 17.26 8.88
C SER A 108 9.93 18.66 8.64
N LEU A 109 9.85 19.16 7.39
CA LEU A 109 10.25 20.52 7.04
C LEU A 109 9.36 21.56 7.75
N VAL A 110 8.05 21.34 7.79
CA VAL A 110 7.10 22.22 8.49
C VAL A 110 7.39 22.25 9.99
N VAL A 111 7.59 21.10 10.63
CA VAL A 111 7.93 21.02 12.06
C VAL A 111 9.27 21.72 12.35
N PHE A 112 10.24 21.56 11.46
CA PHE A 112 11.54 22.22 11.57
C PHE A 112 11.42 23.74 11.42
N ASP A 113 10.67 24.22 10.43
CA ASP A 113 10.43 25.64 10.14
C ASP A 113 9.63 26.32 11.27
N GLN A 114 8.65 25.62 11.84
CA GLN A 114 7.88 26.08 13.00
C GLN A 114 8.68 26.10 14.30
N GLY A 115 9.97 25.71 14.26
CA GLY A 115 10.94 26.00 15.29
C GLY A 115 10.49 25.59 16.70
N ILE A 116 10.41 24.29 16.97
CA ILE A 116 10.29 23.79 18.36
C ILE A 116 9.00 24.28 19.07
N ALA A 117 7.88 24.38 18.37
CA ALA A 117 6.57 24.67 18.97
C ALA A 117 5.77 23.39 19.35
N VAL A 118 6.39 22.21 19.20
CA VAL A 118 5.82 20.94 19.65
C VAL A 118 6.48 20.61 20.98
N GLU A 119 5.72 20.65 22.07
CA GLU A 119 6.24 20.58 23.45
C GLU A 119 6.98 19.26 23.76
N SER A 120 6.86 18.25 22.88
CA SER A 120 7.59 16.99 23.01
C SER A 120 7.91 16.29 21.68
N VAL A 121 8.96 15.46 21.69
CA VAL A 121 9.28 14.49 20.62
C VAL A 121 8.08 13.56 20.33
N TYR A 122 7.26 13.31 21.35
CA TYR A 122 6.11 12.42 21.29
C TYR A 122 5.02 12.96 20.36
N GLU A 123 4.69 14.26 20.45
CA GLU A 123 3.74 14.91 19.55
C GLU A 123 4.28 15.03 18.11
N THR A 124 5.57 15.28 17.94
CA THR A 124 6.20 15.34 16.62
C THR A 124 6.03 14.01 15.86
N ARG A 125 6.21 12.88 16.56
CA ARG A 125 5.97 11.54 15.99
C ARG A 125 4.55 11.39 15.45
N TYR A 126 3.54 11.91 16.15
CA TYR A 126 2.14 11.81 15.72
C TYR A 126 1.80 12.69 14.54
N VAL A 127 2.33 13.91 14.50
CA VAL A 127 2.17 14.80 13.35
C VAL A 127 2.76 14.16 12.09
N LEU A 128 3.99 13.64 12.19
CA LEU A 128 4.66 12.95 11.10
C LEU A 128 3.86 11.71 10.65
N ALA A 129 3.40 10.88 11.59
CA ALA A 129 2.62 9.69 11.27
C ALA A 129 1.28 10.04 10.60
N THR A 130 0.60 11.10 11.03
CA THR A 130 -0.67 11.55 10.46
C THR A 130 -0.50 11.95 9.00
N VAL A 131 0.50 12.76 8.71
CA VAL A 131 0.77 13.25 7.36
C VAL A 131 1.30 12.10 6.48
N ALA A 132 2.13 11.21 7.04
CA ALA A 132 2.58 10.01 6.36
C ALA A 132 1.43 9.04 6.04
N ALA A 133 0.42 8.90 6.91
CA ALA A 133 -0.76 8.08 6.66
C ALA A 133 -1.61 8.62 5.51
N GLY A 134 -1.81 9.94 5.46
CA GLY A 134 -2.44 10.60 4.30
C GLY A 134 -1.67 10.36 3.00
N GLY A 135 -0.34 10.51 3.05
CA GLY A 135 0.55 10.19 1.93
C GLY A 135 0.50 8.72 1.51
N ALA A 136 0.49 7.79 2.47
CA ALA A 136 0.41 6.36 2.23
C ALA A 136 -0.90 5.98 1.53
N LEU A 137 -2.03 6.52 1.98
CA LEU A 137 -3.33 6.29 1.37
C LEU A 137 -3.38 6.87 -0.05
N GLY A 138 -2.96 8.13 -0.23
CA GLY A 138 -2.91 8.78 -1.54
C GLY A 138 -2.01 8.01 -2.52
N GLY A 139 -0.82 7.62 -2.07
CA GLY A 139 0.10 6.78 -2.83
C GLY A 139 -0.48 5.41 -3.17
N THR A 140 -1.19 4.76 -2.24
CA THR A 140 -1.87 3.49 -2.49
C THR A 140 -2.90 3.63 -3.62
N LEU A 141 -3.74 4.68 -3.59
CA LEU A 141 -4.74 4.94 -4.62
C LEU A 141 -4.09 5.20 -5.99
N VAL A 142 -3.03 6.01 -6.03
CA VAL A 142 -2.25 6.27 -7.26
C VAL A 142 -1.65 4.98 -7.81
N GLY A 143 -1.08 4.13 -6.94
CA GLY A 143 -0.49 2.86 -7.34
C GLY A 143 -1.50 1.87 -7.91
N ILE A 144 -2.70 1.81 -7.32
CA ILE A 144 -3.82 1.02 -7.84
C ILE A 144 -4.20 1.54 -9.24
N TYR A 145 -4.35 2.85 -9.40
CA TYR A 145 -4.68 3.47 -10.67
C TYR A 145 -3.62 3.21 -11.76
N ASP A 146 -2.33 3.39 -11.45
CA ASP A 146 -1.23 3.11 -12.36
C ASP A 146 -1.20 1.62 -12.79
N ALA A 147 -1.42 0.70 -11.85
CA ALA A 147 -1.48 -0.72 -12.16
C ALA A 147 -2.67 -1.09 -13.06
N GLN A 148 -3.84 -0.46 -12.86
CA GLN A 148 -5.00 -0.60 -13.74
C GLN A 148 -4.73 -0.02 -15.14
N ARG A 149 -4.09 1.16 -15.21
CA ARG A 149 -3.73 1.83 -16.46
C ARG A 149 -2.83 0.95 -17.32
N VAL A 150 -1.75 0.42 -16.75
CA VAL A 150 -0.81 -0.47 -17.49
C VAL A 150 -1.50 -1.75 -17.96
N ARG A 151 -2.38 -2.33 -17.16
CA ARG A 151 -3.18 -3.49 -17.56
C ARG A 151 -4.08 -3.18 -18.75
N ARG A 152 -4.75 -2.02 -18.73
CA ARG A 152 -5.62 -1.56 -19.82
C ARG A 152 -4.82 -1.36 -21.12
N SER A 153 -3.66 -0.72 -21.05
CA SER A 153 -2.79 -0.52 -22.22
C SER A 153 -2.34 -1.83 -22.87
N ARG A 154 -1.88 -2.81 -22.06
CA ARG A 154 -1.47 -4.14 -22.58
C ARG A 154 -2.61 -4.89 -23.26
N ARG A 155 -3.84 -4.74 -22.75
CA ARG A 155 -5.02 -5.36 -23.36
C ARG A 155 -5.32 -4.75 -24.73
N ILE A 156 -5.18 -3.44 -24.87
CA ILE A 156 -5.38 -2.72 -26.14
C ILE A 156 -4.30 -3.13 -27.16
N GLU A 157 -3.03 -3.20 -26.75
CA GLU A 157 -1.93 -3.66 -27.61
C GLU A 157 -2.14 -5.09 -28.11
N THR A 158 -2.62 -5.99 -27.25
CA THR A 158 -2.91 -7.38 -27.62
C THR A 158 -4.02 -7.46 -28.67
N ILE A 159 -5.10 -6.69 -28.51
CA ILE A 159 -6.20 -6.64 -29.49
C ILE A 159 -5.71 -6.08 -30.82
N ARG A 160 -4.90 -5.02 -30.79
CA ARG A 160 -4.37 -4.37 -31.99
C ARG A 160 -3.37 -5.26 -32.75
N GLY A 161 -2.56 -6.04 -32.05
CA GLY A 161 -1.61 -6.97 -32.65
C GLY A 161 -2.25 -8.23 -33.25
N GLN A 162 -3.52 -8.51 -32.95
CA GLN A 162 -4.29 -9.63 -33.53
C GLN A 162 -5.12 -9.21 -34.75
N SER A 163 -5.25 -7.92 -35.04
CA SER A 163 -6.01 -7.40 -36.17
C SER A 163 -5.14 -7.05 -37.39
N ILE A 164 -3.88 -7.44 -37.40
CA ILE A 164 -2.89 -7.27 -38.47
C ILE A 164 -2.35 -8.65 -38.82
#